data_AF-A0A6B2CI68-F1
#
_entry.id   AF-A0A6B2CI68-F1
#
_cell.length_a   1.000
_cell.length_b   1.000
_cell.length_c   1.000
_cell.angle_alpha   90.00
_cell.angle_beta   90.00
_cell.angle_gamma   90.00
#
_symmetry.space_group_name_H-M   'P 1'
#
loop_
_entity.id
_entity.type
_entity.pdbx_description
1 polymer ?
#
loop_
_entity_poly.entity_id
_entity_poly.type
_entity_poly.pdbx_seq_one_letter_code
_entity_poly.pdbx_strand_id
1 'polypeptide(L)'
;MSESNSIVKMINEELGINLLGVLVFNGNEIVLANDVPVELMRLAASLINFINRVNGLEYAKVKLNNVLMYAVRSGDLIIVFLANPTLIEGALSLVNRYVDKLVKMSWEVLNKAKAIEPAVTVEGDELTEDDILILLDYFKGKLRELEAKGE
;
A
#
# COMPACT_ATOMS: atom_id res chain seq x y z
N MET A 1 -9.19 -23.18 5.30
CA MET A 1 -8.45 -22.33 6.26
C MET A 1 -7.31 -21.69 5.47
N SER A 2 -7.48 -20.47 4.98
CA SER A 2 -6.41 -19.76 4.29
C SER A 2 -5.55 -19.10 5.36
N GLU A 3 -4.36 -19.63 5.62
CA GLU A 3 -3.31 -18.83 6.22
C GLU A 3 -3.17 -17.57 5.35
N SER A 4 -3.50 -16.42 5.93
CA SER A 4 -3.30 -15.12 5.30
C SER A 4 -1.84 -15.03 4.85
N ASN A 5 -1.59 -15.01 3.53
CA ASN A 5 -0.29 -14.75 2.90
C ASN A 5 0.21 -13.34 3.27
N SER A 6 0.57 -13.13 4.53
CA SER A 6 1.13 -11.88 5.02
C SER A 6 2.59 -11.80 4.61
N ILE A 7 2.90 -10.81 3.77
CA ILE A 7 4.28 -10.51 3.42
C ILE A 7 5.08 -10.08 4.66
N VAL A 8 4.42 -9.47 5.65
CA VAL A 8 5.04 -9.06 6.92
C VAL A 8 5.47 -10.28 7.73
N LYS A 9 4.61 -11.30 7.85
CA LYS A 9 4.96 -12.57 8.52
C LYS A 9 6.16 -13.23 7.83
N MET A 10 6.11 -13.36 6.51
CA MET A 10 7.21 -13.92 5.71
C MET A 10 8.53 -13.15 5.93
N ILE A 11 8.50 -11.82 5.88
CA ILE A 11 9.70 -10.99 6.12
C ILE A 11 10.22 -11.18 7.54
N ASN A 12 9.33 -11.18 8.55
CA ASN A 12 9.71 -11.36 9.95
C ASN A 12 10.38 -12.72 10.19
N GLU A 13 9.84 -13.79 9.62
CA GLU A 13 10.39 -15.14 9.72
C GLU A 13 11.75 -15.26 9.01
N GLU A 14 11.88 -14.73 7.79
CA GLU A 14 13.11 -14.83 7.01
C GLU A 14 14.26 -13.96 7.54
N LEU A 15 13.95 -12.81 8.17
CA LEU A 15 14.95 -11.87 8.67
C LEU A 15 15.16 -11.91 10.18
N GLY A 16 14.27 -12.57 10.94
CA GLY A 16 14.29 -12.53 12.40
C GLY A 16 14.05 -11.12 12.96
N ILE A 17 13.27 -10.29 12.25
CA ILE A 17 12.92 -8.93 12.67
C ILE A 17 11.46 -8.84 13.09
N ASN A 18 11.10 -7.71 13.71
CA ASN A 18 9.73 -7.43 14.12
C ASN A 18 9.18 -6.21 13.39
N LEU A 19 8.76 -6.43 12.15
CA LEU A 19 7.93 -5.50 11.41
C LEU A 19 6.50 -5.53 11.95
N LEU A 20 5.97 -4.34 12.16
CA LEU A 20 4.59 -4.07 12.55
C LEU A 20 3.66 -3.96 11.33
N GLY A 21 4.21 -3.70 10.14
CA GLY A 21 3.39 -3.53 8.94
C GLY A 21 4.19 -3.00 7.76
N VAL A 22 3.61 -3.11 6.58
CA VAL A 22 4.14 -2.50 5.35
C VAL A 22 3.04 -1.75 4.63
N LEU A 23 3.35 -0.53 4.20
CA LEU A 23 2.52 0.27 3.31
C LEU A 23 3.26 0.51 2.00
N VAL A 24 2.53 0.57 0.88
CA VAL A 24 3.05 1.10 -0.38
C VAL A 24 2.13 2.21 -0.85
N PHE A 25 2.73 3.34 -1.20
CA PHE A 25 2.05 4.52 -1.69
C PHE A 25 2.38 4.78 -3.15
N ASN A 26 1.42 5.30 -3.91
CA ASN A 26 1.61 5.94 -5.21
C ASN A 26 1.18 7.40 -5.06
N GLY A 27 2.13 8.33 -5.15
CA GLY A 27 1.88 9.69 -4.68
C GLY A 27 1.48 9.71 -3.19
N ASN A 28 0.28 10.17 -2.87
CA ASN A 28 -0.26 10.20 -1.49
C ASN A 28 -1.29 9.10 -1.20
N GLU A 29 -1.58 8.25 -2.19
CA GLU A 29 -2.60 7.20 -2.07
C GLU A 29 -1.98 5.88 -1.64
N ILE A 30 -2.67 5.13 -0.78
CA ILE A 30 -2.23 3.81 -0.34
C ILE A 30 -2.64 2.79 -1.40
N VAL A 31 -1.66 2.09 -1.97
CA VAL A 31 -1.86 1.01 -2.94
C VAL A 31 -1.87 -0.35 -2.26
N LEU A 32 -0.98 -0.54 -1.29
CA LEU A 32 -0.91 -1.77 -0.49
C LEU A 32 -0.80 -1.42 0.99
N ALA A 33 -1.53 -2.16 1.82
CA ALA A 33 -1.38 -2.16 3.26
C ALA A 33 -1.40 -3.60 3.77
N ASN A 34 -0.37 -4.00 4.51
CA ASN A 34 -0.25 -5.36 5.04
C ASN A 34 0.09 -5.31 6.54
N ASP A 35 -0.82 -5.87 7.35
CA ASP A 35 -0.73 -5.94 8.82
C ASP A 35 -0.56 -4.58 9.55
N VAL A 36 -0.88 -3.46 8.89
CA VAL A 36 -0.64 -2.12 9.43
C VAL A 36 -1.72 -1.72 10.44
N PRO A 37 -1.36 -1.36 11.68
CA PRO A 37 -2.30 -0.75 12.63
C PRO A 37 -2.85 0.58 12.10
N VAL A 38 -4.17 0.79 12.23
CA VAL A 38 -4.88 1.99 11.72
C VAL A 38 -4.26 3.30 12.24
N GLU A 39 -3.81 3.31 13.49
CA GLU A 39 -3.16 4.45 14.14
C GLU A 39 -1.86 4.86 13.43
N LEU A 40 -1.12 3.89 12.86
CA LEU A 40 0.14 4.13 12.17
C LEU A 40 -0.05 4.53 10.71
N MET A 41 -1.20 4.23 10.09
CA MET A 41 -1.48 4.65 8.70
C MET A 41 -1.47 6.17 8.56
N ARG A 42 -2.06 6.90 9.52
CA ARG A 42 -2.08 8.37 9.50
C ARG A 42 -0.68 8.96 9.60
N LEU A 43 0.16 8.41 10.47
CA LEU A 43 1.56 8.83 10.64
C LEU A 43 2.37 8.57 9.36
N ALA A 44 2.19 7.40 8.73
CA ALA A 44 2.82 7.10 7.45
C ALA A 44 2.36 8.07 6.35
N ALA A 45 1.06 8.38 6.25
CA ALA A 45 0.55 9.35 5.28
C ALA A 45 1.14 10.75 5.50
N SER A 46 1.35 11.19 6.74
CA SER A 46 2.05 12.46 7.02
C SER A 46 3.51 12.42 6.55
N LEU A 47 4.21 11.32 6.78
CA LEU A 47 5.58 11.11 6.29
C LEU A 47 5.64 11.16 4.75
N ILE A 48 4.72 10.49 4.06
CA ILE A 48 4.65 10.48 2.59
C ILE A 48 4.39 11.88 2.03
N ASN A 49 3.46 12.63 2.61
CA ASN A 49 3.23 14.02 2.23
C ASN A 49 4.50 14.88 2.33
N PHE A 50 5.33 14.65 3.36
CA PHE A 50 6.62 15.32 3.49
C PHE A 50 7.60 14.85 2.41
N ILE A 51 7.77 13.54 2.23
CA ILE A 51 8.70 12.96 1.23
C ILE A 51 8.36 13.42 -0.20
N ASN A 52 7.07 13.55 -0.53
CA ASN A 52 6.63 14.01 -1.84
C ASN A 52 6.87 15.50 -2.09
N ARG A 53 6.99 16.31 -1.03
CA ARG A 53 7.33 17.74 -1.16
C ARG A 53 8.83 17.96 -1.27
N VAL A 54 9.64 17.02 -0.79
CA VAL A 54 11.10 17.12 -0.82
C VAL A 54 11.66 16.28 -1.97
N ASN A 55 11.95 16.94 -3.08
CA ASN A 55 12.55 16.29 -4.24
C ASN A 55 13.91 15.64 -3.90
N GLY A 56 14.16 14.46 -4.45
CA GLY A 56 15.44 13.76 -4.35
C GLY A 56 15.64 12.89 -3.10
N LEU A 57 14.65 12.76 -2.22
CA LEU A 57 14.72 11.79 -1.12
C LEU A 57 14.48 10.36 -1.62
N GLU A 58 15.55 9.56 -1.65
CA GLU A 58 15.50 8.13 -1.95
C GLU A 58 15.03 7.30 -0.76
N TYR A 59 15.39 7.70 0.46
CA TYR A 59 14.95 7.06 1.68
C TYR A 59 14.74 8.07 2.80
N ALA A 60 13.84 7.75 3.72
CA ALA A 60 13.60 8.53 4.93
C ALA A 60 13.38 7.61 6.11
N LYS A 61 13.82 8.06 7.29
CA LYS A 61 13.67 7.31 8.53
C LYS A 61 13.13 8.22 9.61
N VAL A 62 12.08 7.76 10.29
CA VAL A 62 11.46 8.47 11.41
C VAL A 62 11.32 7.51 12.57
N LYS A 63 11.92 7.86 13.71
CA LYS A 63 11.80 7.11 14.96
C LYS A 63 10.90 7.87 15.93
N LEU A 64 9.82 7.25 16.33
CA LEU A 64 8.89 7.71 17.38
C LEU A 64 8.96 6.74 18.57
N ASN A 65 8.31 7.10 19.68
CA ASN A 65 8.34 6.31 20.92
C ASN A 65 7.79 4.89 20.74
N ASN A 66 6.87 4.67 19.80
CA ASN A 66 6.15 3.42 19.58
C ASN A 66 6.39 2.80 18.21
N VAL A 67 7.04 3.49 17.28
CA VAL A 67 7.25 3.00 15.91
C VAL A 67 8.54 3.53 15.31
N LEU A 68 9.18 2.68 14.52
CA LEU A 68 10.21 3.05 13.57
C LEU A 68 9.62 2.96 12.15
N MET A 69 9.60 4.08 11.45
CA MET A 69 9.17 4.15 10.05
C MET A 69 10.41 4.27 9.17
N TYR A 70 10.52 3.39 8.18
CA TYR A 70 11.54 3.44 7.16
C TYR A 70 10.88 3.46 5.79
N ALA A 71 11.00 4.59 5.10
CA ALA A 71 10.44 4.81 3.78
C ALA A 71 11.54 4.70 2.71
N VAL A 72 11.22 4.03 1.60
CA VAL A 72 12.10 3.84 0.44
C VAL A 72 11.31 4.21 -0.81
N ARG A 73 11.83 5.17 -1.58
CA ARG A 73 11.28 5.58 -2.88
C ARG A 73 11.80 4.64 -3.96
N SER A 74 10.90 4.13 -4.80
CA SER A 74 11.22 3.31 -5.97
C SER A 74 10.33 3.75 -7.14
N GLY A 75 10.88 4.62 -7.99
CA GLY A 75 10.10 5.31 -9.04
C GLY A 75 9.00 6.17 -8.44
N ASP A 76 7.76 5.93 -8.89
CA ASP A 76 6.55 6.62 -8.41
C ASP A 76 6.01 6.06 -7.09
N LEU A 77 6.52 4.91 -6.67
CA LEU A 77 6.07 4.24 -5.45
C LEU A 77 6.96 4.59 -4.26
N ILE A 78 6.34 4.70 -3.08
CA ILE A 78 7.07 4.82 -1.81
C ILE A 78 6.63 3.70 -0.88
N ILE A 79 7.57 2.86 -0.48
CA ILE A 79 7.36 1.73 0.41
C ILE A 79 7.70 2.19 1.82
N VAL A 80 6.79 2.00 2.78
CA VAL A 80 7.01 2.32 4.19
C VAL A 80 6.96 1.04 5.01
N PHE A 81 8.10 0.68 5.58
CA PHE A 81 8.22 -0.37 6.59
C PHE A 81 8.00 0.22 7.97
N LEU A 82 7.08 -0.38 8.73
CA LEU A 82 6.81 -0.05 10.12
C LEU A 82 7.43 -1.14 10.98
N ALA A 83 8.22 -0.76 11.98
CA ALA A 83 8.90 -1.69 12.86
C ALA A 83 8.83 -1.22 14.32
N ASN A 84 9.16 -2.12 15.24
CA ASN A 84 9.36 -1.74 16.63
C ASN A 84 10.55 -0.75 16.75
N PRO A 85 10.45 0.34 17.54
CA PRO A 85 11.53 1.31 17.73
C PRO A 85 12.83 0.74 18.33
N THR A 86 12.79 -0.47 18.91
CA THR A 86 13.99 -1.18 19.40
C THR A 86 14.78 -1.89 18.30
N LEU A 87 14.25 -1.96 17.07
CA LEU A 87 14.94 -2.59 15.95
C LEU A 87 16.28 -1.87 15.67
N ILE A 88 17.35 -2.66 15.56
CA ILE A 88 18.70 -2.15 15.29
C ILE A 88 18.73 -1.57 13.87
N GLU A 89 19.38 -0.42 13.69
CA GLU A 89 19.35 0.32 12.43
C GLU A 89 19.85 -0.49 11.23
N GLY A 90 20.86 -1.35 11.43
CA GLY A 90 21.39 -2.23 10.39
C GLY A 90 20.40 -3.29 9.90
N ALA A 91 19.36 -3.61 10.66
CA ALA A 91 18.33 -4.54 10.23
C ALA A 91 17.33 -3.91 9.24
N LEU A 92 17.26 -2.57 9.17
CA LEU A 92 16.39 -1.88 8.20
C LEU A 92 16.93 -1.98 6.77
N SER A 93 18.24 -2.07 6.55
CA SER A 93 18.74 -2.27 5.19
C SER A 93 18.39 -3.65 4.64
N LEU A 94 18.14 -4.64 5.52
CA LEU A 94 17.73 -5.97 5.11
C LEU A 94 16.35 -5.98 4.46
N VAL A 95 15.46 -5.06 4.85
CA VAL A 95 14.11 -4.99 4.24
C VAL A 95 14.14 -4.45 2.81
N ASN A 96 15.23 -3.80 2.38
CA ASN A 96 15.38 -3.31 1.01
C ASN A 96 15.33 -4.44 -0.03
N ARG A 97 15.71 -5.67 0.34
CA ARG A 97 15.63 -6.83 -0.56
C ARG A 97 14.19 -7.18 -0.98
N TYR A 98 13.18 -6.67 -0.27
CA TYR A 98 11.77 -6.89 -0.57
C TYR A 98 11.12 -5.74 -1.34
N VAL A 99 11.83 -4.63 -1.55
CA VAL A 99 11.28 -3.46 -2.26
C VAL A 99 10.81 -3.85 -3.65
N ASP A 100 11.63 -4.55 -4.44
CA ASP A 100 11.26 -4.97 -5.79
C ASP A 100 10.03 -5.88 -5.82
N LYS A 101 9.90 -6.76 -4.82
CA LYS A 101 8.73 -7.65 -4.70
C LYS A 101 7.46 -6.83 -4.41
N LEU A 102 7.54 -5.88 -3.47
CA LEU A 102 6.44 -4.98 -3.12
C LEU A 102 6.04 -4.06 -4.28
N VAL A 103 7.01 -3.57 -5.05
CA VAL A 103 6.79 -2.78 -6.26
C VAL A 103 6.01 -3.59 -7.30
N LYS A 104 6.43 -4.83 -7.59
CA LYS A 104 5.73 -5.71 -8.54
C LYS A 104 4.29 -5.97 -8.12
N MET A 105 4.08 -6.36 -6.86
CA MET A 105 2.74 -6.57 -6.30
C MET A 105 1.87 -5.31 -6.39
N SER A 106 2.45 -4.13 -6.15
CA SER A 106 1.72 -2.86 -6.21
C SER A 106 1.29 -2.53 -7.64
N TRP A 107 2.17 -2.74 -8.63
CA TRP A 107 1.82 -2.54 -10.03
C TRP A 107 0.76 -3.53 -10.54
N GLU A 108 0.79 -4.77 -10.08
CA GLU A 108 -0.27 -5.74 -10.37
C GLU A 108 -1.62 -5.24 -9.86
N VAL A 109 -1.68 -4.72 -8.62
CA VAL A 109 -2.91 -4.14 -8.05
C VAL A 109 -3.35 -2.90 -8.82
N LEU A 110 -2.44 -1.97 -9.12
CA LEU A 110 -2.76 -0.76 -9.88
C LEU A 110 -3.26 -1.08 -11.29
N ASN A 111 -2.66 -2.05 -11.97
CA ASN A 111 -3.07 -2.44 -13.32
C ASN A 111 -4.44 -3.12 -13.31
N LYS A 112 -4.71 -3.98 -12.32
CA LYS A 112 -6.06 -4.54 -12.11
C LYS A 112 -7.09 -3.44 -11.83
N ALA A 113 -6.76 -2.47 -10.98
CA ALA A 113 -7.64 -1.34 -10.69
C ALA A 113 -7.94 -0.49 -11.94
N LYS A 114 -6.91 -0.16 -12.74
CA LYS A 114 -7.07 0.54 -14.03
C LYS A 114 -7.94 -0.22 -15.03
N ALA A 115 -7.89 -1.54 -15.02
CA ALA A 115 -8.76 -2.37 -15.87
C ALA A 115 -10.25 -2.31 -15.44
N ILE A 116 -10.52 -1.92 -14.19
CA ILE A 116 -11.87 -1.77 -13.62
C ILE A 116 -12.35 -0.32 -13.66
N GLU A 117 -11.43 0.64 -13.79
CA GLU A 117 -11.72 2.08 -13.79
C GLU A 117 -12.81 2.41 -14.82
N PRO A 118 -13.98 2.90 -14.39
CA PRO A 118 -15.12 3.05 -15.27
C PRO A 118 -14.86 4.15 -16.30
N ALA A 119 -15.14 3.86 -17.58
CA ALA A 119 -15.26 4.87 -18.63
C ALA A 119 -16.53 5.75 -18.47
N VAL A 120 -17.24 5.64 -17.34
CA VAL A 120 -18.49 6.32 -17.06
C VAL A 120 -18.21 7.42 -16.05
N THR A 121 -18.02 8.63 -16.56
CA THR A 121 -18.18 9.85 -15.76
C THR A 121 -19.68 10.15 -15.69
N VAL A 122 -20.28 10.08 -14.51
CA VAL A 122 -21.65 10.56 -14.30
C VAL A 122 -21.56 12.07 -14.06
N GLU A 123 -21.79 12.86 -15.10
CA GLU A 123 -21.96 14.31 -14.96
C GLU A 123 -23.43 14.61 -14.68
N GLY A 124 -23.72 15.07 -13.46
CA GLY A 124 -25.04 15.53 -13.03
C GLY A 124 -24.92 16.40 -11.78
N ASP A 125 -25.70 17.46 -11.70
CA ASP A 125 -25.64 18.43 -10.58
C ASP A 125 -26.02 17.80 -9.23
N GLU A 126 -26.72 16.66 -9.23
CA GLU A 126 -27.01 15.84 -8.04
C GLU A 126 -26.93 14.34 -8.39
N LEU A 127 -26.08 13.59 -7.69
CA LEU A 127 -26.04 12.12 -7.73
C LEU A 127 -27.28 11.57 -7.01
N THR A 128 -28.10 10.77 -7.70
CA THR A 128 -29.27 10.12 -7.10
C THR A 128 -28.94 8.72 -6.58
N GLU A 129 -29.80 8.18 -5.72
CA GLU A 129 -29.65 6.81 -5.17
C GLU A 129 -29.66 5.73 -6.27
N ASP A 130 -30.48 5.93 -7.31
CA ASP A 130 -30.53 5.04 -8.46
C ASP A 130 -29.21 5.05 -9.26
N ASP A 131 -28.55 6.21 -9.38
CA ASP A 131 -27.23 6.32 -10.03
C ASP A 131 -26.15 5.52 -9.27
N ILE A 132 -26.22 5.54 -7.94
CA ILE A 132 -25.33 4.75 -7.07
C ILE A 132 -25.60 3.25 -7.24
N LEU A 133 -26.86 2.84 -7.34
CA LEU A 133 -27.23 1.43 -7.56
C LEU A 133 -26.73 0.93 -8.93
N ILE A 134 -26.85 1.75 -9.97
CA ILE A 134 -26.32 1.43 -11.31
C ILE A 134 -24.80 1.25 -11.28
N LEU A 135 -24.07 2.15 -10.58
CA LEU A 135 -22.62 2.03 -10.41
C LEU A 135 -22.24 0.76 -9.64
N LEU A 136 -22.95 0.45 -8.56
CA LEU A 136 -22.69 -0.76 -7.75
C LEU A 136 -22.93 -2.04 -8.57
N ASP A 137 -23.98 -2.10 -9.37
CA ASP A 137 -24.25 -3.26 -10.21
C ASP A 137 -23.26 -3.39 -11.37
N TYR A 138 -22.80 -2.27 -11.94
CA TYR A 138 -21.70 -2.26 -12.90
C TYR A 138 -20.40 -2.83 -12.29
N PHE A 139 -20.01 -2.39 -11.09
CA PHE A 139 -18.81 -2.90 -10.40
C PHE A 139 -18.94 -4.40 -10.08
N LYS A 140 -20.09 -4.86 -9.59
CA LYS A 140 -20.34 -6.30 -9.35
C LYS A 140 -20.22 -7.11 -10.64
N GLY A 141 -20.71 -6.59 -11.77
CA GLY A 141 -20.56 -7.22 -13.08
C GLY A 141 -19.10 -7.35 -13.49
N LYS A 142 -18.33 -6.27 -13.39
CA LYS A 142 -16.90 -6.26 -13.75
C LYS A 142 -16.04 -7.16 -12.86
N LEU A 143 -16.33 -7.21 -11.56
CA LEU A 143 -15.65 -8.13 -10.64
C LEU A 143 -15.86 -9.59 -11.04
N ARG A 144 -17.08 -9.98 -11.40
CA ARG A 144 -17.38 -11.34 -11.87
C ARG A 144 -16.70 -11.68 -13.19
N GLU A 145 -16.59 -10.72 -14.12
CA GLU A 145 -15.86 -10.92 -15.39
C GLU A 145 -14.37 -11.18 -15.16
N LEU A 146 -13.75 -10.53 -14.17
CA LEU A 146 -12.35 -10.74 -13.82
C LEU A 146 -12.15 -12.08 -13.10
N GLU A 147 -13.03 -12.42 -12.15
CA GLU A 147 -13.02 -13.72 -11.47
C GLU A 147 -13.18 -14.89 -12.46
N ALA A 148 -14.03 -14.74 -13.48
CA ALA A 148 -14.25 -15.75 -14.51
C ALA A 148 -13.04 -15.92 -15.47
N LYS A 149 -12.17 -14.91 -15.59
CA LYS A 149 -10.94 -14.98 -16.39
C LYS A 149 -9.75 -15.60 -15.64
N GLY A 150 -9.92 -15.88 -14.35
CA GLY A 150 -8.87 -16.49 -13.52
C GLY A 150 -7.70 -15.55 -13.22
N GLU A 151 -7.94 -14.23 -13.20
CA GLU A 151 -6.95 -13.21 -12.75
C GLU A 151 -7.08 -12.85 -11.28
#